data_AF-A0A7C2LNS2-F1
#
_entry.id   AF-A0A7C2LNS2-F1
#
_cell.length_a   1.000
_cell.length_b   1.000
_cell.length_c   1.000
_cell.angle_alpha   90.00
_cell.angle_beta   90.00
_cell.angle_gamma   90.00
#
_symmetry.space_group_name_H-M   'P 1'
#
loop_
_entity.id
_entity.type
_entity.pdbx_description
1 polymer ?
#
loop_
_entity_poly.entity_id
_entity_poly.type
_entity_poly.pdbx_seq_one_letter_code
_entity_poly.pdbx_strand_id
1 'polypeptide(L)'
;MKKQLHTTILATLAAVALTLAACASADKKITIPEVEKELNAAYLFHQDWQEMTFEDFIVSNNVWGKKDTTNYVQYIYRQSEESEFPFGWGWYWPKEDGRVKAYPEIIYGFKPWASRSTNDALPIRVNNIGDITVAYDITSTATHDYNLSFDIWVTKEQRPTPQNITHEVMIWLDQKDLLPVGELVETVTLGGEEYDFYAGNVSQGTWQYLAFVKKTPEYKGDTKINLFFDYLVKKNYVKPEQYLASIEFGNEVVAGSARTTFQNYQVSVN
;
A
#
# COMPACT_ATOMS: atom_id res chain seq x y z
N MET A 1 -35.47 -35.10 52.94
CA MET A 1 -34.13 -34.53 52.67
C MET A 1 -33.87 -34.53 51.17
N LYS A 2 -33.87 -33.37 50.52
CA LYS A 2 -32.94 -32.92 49.46
C LYS A 2 -33.54 -31.69 48.77
N LYS A 3 -33.05 -30.52 49.17
CA LYS A 3 -33.27 -29.24 48.48
C LYS A 3 -32.51 -29.29 47.15
N GLN A 4 -33.19 -28.98 46.05
CA GLN A 4 -32.57 -28.78 44.75
C GLN A 4 -32.08 -27.32 44.69
N LEU A 5 -30.77 -27.15 44.80
CA LEU A 5 -30.09 -25.86 44.66
C LEU A 5 -30.07 -25.49 43.17
N HIS A 6 -30.72 -24.39 42.80
CA HIS A 6 -30.49 -23.75 41.50
C HIS A 6 -29.17 -23.00 41.58
N THR A 7 -28.13 -23.53 40.95
CA THR A 7 -26.84 -22.85 40.80
C THR A 7 -26.90 -22.03 39.51
N THR A 8 -27.05 -20.71 39.66
CA THR A 8 -26.85 -19.73 38.59
C THR A 8 -25.39 -19.76 38.17
N ILE A 9 -25.10 -20.23 36.95
CA ILE A 9 -23.77 -20.11 36.35
C ILE A 9 -23.64 -18.67 35.85
N LEU A 10 -22.92 -17.82 36.59
CA LEU A 10 -22.40 -16.57 36.05
C LEU A 10 -21.28 -16.94 35.05
N ALA A 11 -21.53 -16.75 33.76
CA ALA A 11 -20.49 -16.74 32.76
C ALA A 11 -19.71 -15.43 32.90
N THR A 12 -18.55 -15.47 33.56
CA THR A 12 -17.56 -14.40 33.52
C THR A 12 -16.92 -14.38 32.13
N LEU A 13 -17.34 -13.45 31.27
CA LEU A 13 -16.56 -13.05 30.10
C LEU A 13 -15.24 -12.44 30.61
N ALA A 14 -14.16 -13.21 30.55
CA ALA A 14 -12.82 -12.66 30.67
C ALA A 14 -12.48 -11.97 29.34
N ALA A 15 -12.68 -10.66 29.28
CA ALA A 15 -12.11 -9.84 28.23
C ALA A 15 -10.58 -9.90 28.37
N VAL A 16 -9.92 -10.64 27.48
CA VAL A 16 -8.47 -10.55 27.30
C VAL A 16 -8.22 -9.22 26.61
N ALA A 17 -8.05 -8.17 27.41
CA ALA A 17 -7.48 -6.92 26.93
C ALA A 17 -6.01 -7.19 26.59
N LEU A 18 -5.73 -7.42 25.31
CA LEU A 18 -4.37 -7.38 24.79
C LEU A 18 -3.88 -5.96 24.99
N THR A 19 -3.01 -5.77 25.98
CA THR A 19 -2.35 -4.49 26.23
C THR A 19 -1.33 -4.29 25.11
N LEU A 20 -1.72 -3.54 24.08
CA LEU A 20 -0.78 -2.93 23.14
C LEU A 20 0.03 -1.88 23.92
N ALA A 21 1.14 -2.33 24.50
CA ALA A 21 2.18 -1.42 24.94
C ALA A 21 2.77 -0.74 23.70
N ALA A 22 2.27 0.45 23.38
CA ALA A 22 2.92 1.38 22.48
C ALA A 22 4.18 1.94 23.16
N CYS A 23 5.20 1.09 23.34
CA CYS A 23 6.56 1.58 23.37
C CYS A 23 6.92 1.86 21.91
N ALA A 24 7.16 3.13 21.58
CA ALA A 24 7.92 3.49 20.38
C ALA A 24 9.26 2.77 20.47
N SER A 25 9.35 1.57 19.87
CA SER A 25 10.59 0.82 19.81
C SER A 25 11.53 1.62 18.94
N ALA A 26 12.71 1.94 19.46
CA ALA A 26 13.87 2.32 18.67
C ALA A 26 13.97 1.42 17.42
N ASP A 27 14.61 1.91 16.35
CA ASP A 27 14.93 1.18 15.11
C ASP A 27 15.63 -0.15 15.38
N LYS A 28 14.85 -1.13 15.81
CA LYS A 28 15.34 -2.45 16.10
C LYS A 28 15.45 -3.10 14.74
N LYS A 29 16.69 -3.34 14.34
CA LYS A 29 16.97 -4.25 13.25
C LYS A 29 16.32 -5.59 13.57
N ILE A 30 15.34 -5.97 12.75
CA ILE A 30 14.68 -7.27 12.80
C ILE A 30 15.53 -8.30 12.05
N THR A 31 15.38 -9.57 12.38
CA THR A 31 16.01 -10.69 11.66
C THR A 31 14.95 -11.66 11.15
N ILE A 32 15.21 -12.34 10.03
CA ILE A 32 14.26 -13.33 9.47
C ILE A 32 13.91 -14.43 10.50
N PRO A 33 14.85 -15.02 11.27
CA PRO A 33 14.47 -16.01 12.29
C PRO A 33 13.57 -15.46 13.40
N GLU A 34 13.71 -14.19 13.79
CA GLU A 34 12.78 -13.55 14.73
C GLU A 34 11.39 -13.40 14.11
N VAL A 35 11.33 -12.95 12.85
CA VAL A 35 10.09 -12.80 12.09
C VAL A 35 9.38 -14.15 11.95
N GLU A 36 10.06 -15.20 11.51
CA GLU A 36 9.48 -16.55 11.40
C GLU A 36 8.81 -17.01 12.69
N LYS A 37 9.50 -16.81 13.83
CA LYS A 37 8.99 -17.18 15.15
C LYS A 37 7.80 -16.34 15.59
N GLU A 38 7.83 -15.04 15.34
CA GLU A 38 6.77 -14.12 15.74
C GLU A 38 5.51 -14.29 14.90
N LEU A 39 5.68 -14.41 13.58
CA LEU A 39 4.55 -14.45 12.67
C LEU A 39 3.90 -15.80 12.66
N ASN A 40 4.70 -16.89 12.69
CA ASN A 40 4.20 -18.23 12.44
C ASN A 40 3.30 -18.26 11.17
N ALA A 41 3.77 -17.61 10.10
CA ALA A 41 3.04 -17.48 8.84
C ALA A 41 3.15 -18.77 8.03
N ALA A 42 2.08 -19.15 7.35
CA ALA A 42 2.11 -20.25 6.37
C ALA A 42 3.08 -19.96 5.22
N TYR A 43 3.14 -18.70 4.79
CA TYR A 43 4.06 -18.25 3.74
C TYR A 43 4.84 -17.03 4.21
N LEU A 44 6.17 -17.07 4.04
CA LEU A 44 7.07 -15.96 4.30
C LEU A 44 8.09 -15.87 3.16
N PHE A 45 8.01 -14.80 2.37
CA PHE A 45 8.92 -14.54 1.27
C PHE A 45 9.75 -13.30 1.59
N HIS A 46 11.07 -13.44 1.51
CA HIS A 46 12.01 -12.42 1.97
C HIS A 46 13.21 -12.24 1.03
N GLN A 47 13.17 -12.88 -0.14
CA GLN A 47 14.09 -12.57 -1.24
C GLN A 47 13.53 -11.42 -2.06
N ASP A 48 14.42 -10.68 -2.69
CA ASP A 48 14.08 -9.57 -3.57
C ASP A 48 13.13 -10.03 -4.67
N TRP A 49 12.11 -9.22 -4.94
CA TRP A 49 11.17 -9.43 -6.05
C TRP A 49 10.34 -10.70 -5.95
N GLN A 50 10.31 -11.38 -4.80
CA GLN A 50 9.38 -12.47 -4.60
C GLN A 50 7.95 -11.95 -4.58
N GLU A 51 7.06 -12.72 -5.20
CA GLU A 51 5.66 -12.38 -5.36
C GLU A 51 4.79 -13.49 -4.77
N MET A 52 3.64 -13.09 -4.23
CA MET A 52 2.56 -13.97 -3.85
C MET A 52 1.34 -13.64 -4.69
N THR A 53 0.85 -14.63 -5.45
CA THR A 53 -0.33 -14.45 -6.30
C THR A 53 -1.61 -14.76 -5.54
N PHE A 54 -2.55 -13.85 -5.62
CA PHE A 54 -3.94 -14.01 -5.19
C PHE A 54 -4.84 -14.08 -6.42
N GLU A 55 -6.15 -14.21 -6.24
CA GLU A 55 -7.09 -14.33 -7.36
C GLU A 55 -7.07 -13.09 -8.26
N ASP A 56 -7.17 -11.89 -7.67
CA ASP A 56 -7.32 -10.63 -8.40
C ASP A 56 -6.08 -9.72 -8.40
N PHE A 57 -5.10 -10.02 -7.55
CA PHE A 57 -3.92 -9.17 -7.35
C PHE A 57 -2.66 -9.98 -7.01
N ILE A 58 -1.52 -9.31 -7.02
CA ILE A 58 -0.24 -9.85 -6.60
C ILE A 58 0.29 -9.02 -5.43
N VAL A 59 0.89 -9.66 -4.43
CA VAL A 59 1.70 -8.98 -3.40
C VAL A 59 3.17 -9.15 -3.78
N SER A 60 3.90 -8.05 -3.96
CA SER A 60 5.30 -8.05 -4.41
C SER A 60 6.24 -7.53 -3.34
N ASN A 61 7.34 -8.26 -3.10
CA ASN A 61 8.45 -7.83 -2.25
C ASN A 61 9.42 -6.94 -3.05
N ASN A 62 8.88 -5.86 -3.62
CA ASN A 62 9.58 -4.98 -4.55
C ASN A 62 10.65 -4.13 -3.83
N VAL A 63 11.89 -4.23 -4.32
CA VAL A 63 13.07 -3.53 -3.79
C VAL A 63 13.77 -2.69 -4.87
N TRP A 64 13.00 -2.07 -5.75
CA TRP A 64 13.48 -1.38 -6.95
C TRP A 64 14.61 -0.36 -6.71
N GLY A 65 14.59 0.31 -5.54
CA GLY A 65 15.53 1.36 -5.17
C GLY A 65 16.74 0.89 -4.35
N LYS A 66 16.86 -0.42 -4.07
CA LYS A 66 17.85 -1.04 -3.18
C LYS A 66 19.29 -0.73 -3.57
N LYS A 67 19.61 -0.73 -4.87
CA LYS A 67 20.98 -0.63 -5.40
C LYS A 67 21.90 -1.66 -4.70
N ASP A 68 23.03 -1.20 -4.16
CA ASP A 68 24.05 -2.05 -3.51
C ASP A 68 23.82 -2.21 -2.00
N THR A 69 22.72 -1.69 -1.44
CA THR A 69 22.43 -1.82 0.00
C THR A 69 22.17 -3.29 0.34
N THR A 70 22.99 -3.88 1.22
CA THR A 70 22.88 -5.30 1.63
C THR A 70 22.42 -5.49 3.07
N ASN A 71 22.51 -4.44 3.90
CA ASN A 71 22.22 -4.49 5.33
C ASN A 71 20.75 -4.13 5.64
N TYR A 72 19.80 -4.84 5.04
CA TYR A 72 18.36 -4.62 5.24
C TYR A 72 17.63 -5.94 5.43
N VAL A 73 16.37 -5.85 5.83
CA VAL A 73 15.42 -6.98 5.84
C VAL A 73 14.13 -6.47 5.21
N GLN A 74 13.55 -7.22 4.29
CA GLN A 74 12.20 -6.95 3.79
C GLN A 74 11.53 -8.26 3.44
N TYR A 75 10.26 -8.39 3.77
CA TYR A 75 9.50 -9.59 3.51
C TYR A 75 8.02 -9.29 3.29
N ILE A 76 7.37 -10.20 2.57
CA ILE A 76 5.92 -10.32 2.45
C ILE A 76 5.50 -11.66 3.07
N TYR A 77 4.29 -11.73 3.62
CA TYR A 77 3.81 -12.94 4.28
C TYR A 77 2.31 -13.12 4.12
N ARG A 78 1.85 -14.36 4.30
CA ARG A 78 0.44 -14.72 4.47
C ARG A 78 0.30 -15.73 5.59
N GLN A 79 -0.64 -15.46 6.48
CA GLN A 79 -0.78 -16.17 7.74
C GLN A 79 -1.33 -17.59 7.57
N SER A 80 -2.24 -17.80 6.62
CA SER A 80 -3.01 -19.04 6.44
C SER A 80 -2.92 -19.56 5.00
N GLU A 81 -2.93 -20.88 4.84
CA GLU A 81 -3.12 -21.52 3.53
C GLU A 81 -4.59 -21.50 3.08
N GLU A 82 -5.51 -21.49 4.02
CA GLU A 82 -6.95 -21.65 3.79
C GLU A 82 -7.70 -20.33 3.62
N SER A 83 -7.15 -19.23 4.16
CA SER A 83 -7.75 -17.89 4.12
C SER A 83 -6.80 -16.92 3.45
N GLU A 84 -7.35 -16.02 2.63
CA GLU A 84 -6.59 -14.93 1.98
C GLU A 84 -5.94 -14.00 3.01
N PHE A 85 -6.69 -13.64 4.04
CA PHE A 85 -6.25 -12.76 5.13
C PHE A 85 -5.91 -13.56 6.41
N PRO A 86 -5.05 -13.01 7.29
CA PRO A 86 -4.24 -11.82 7.05
C PRO A 86 -3.00 -12.08 6.20
N PHE A 87 -2.64 -11.10 5.38
CA PHE A 87 -1.35 -11.01 4.71
C PHE A 87 -0.72 -9.64 4.98
N GLY A 88 0.52 -9.44 4.58
CA GLY A 88 1.13 -8.12 4.63
C GLY A 88 2.62 -8.17 4.39
N TRP A 89 3.31 -7.19 4.96
CA TRP A 89 4.75 -7.06 4.82
C TRP A 89 5.39 -6.42 6.05
N GLY A 90 6.71 -6.47 6.08
CA GLY A 90 7.49 -5.72 7.04
C GLY A 90 8.91 -5.50 6.52
N TRP A 91 9.59 -4.54 7.15
CA TRP A 91 10.93 -4.19 6.75
C TRP A 91 11.79 -3.74 7.93
N TYR A 92 13.09 -3.74 7.67
CA TYR A 92 14.08 -2.90 8.30
C TYR A 92 15.00 -2.37 7.19
N TRP A 93 15.10 -1.06 7.05
CA TRP A 93 16.06 -0.40 6.17
C TRP A 93 16.92 0.58 6.97
N PRO A 94 18.25 0.56 6.81
CA PRO A 94 19.13 1.48 7.52
C PRO A 94 18.91 2.92 7.02
N LYS A 95 18.95 3.89 7.93
CA LYS A 95 18.91 5.31 7.55
C LYS A 95 20.21 5.72 6.89
N GLU A 96 20.16 5.94 5.58
CA GLU A 96 21.32 6.26 4.74
C GLU A 96 21.12 7.58 3.98
N ASP A 97 20.86 7.51 2.67
CA ASP A 97 20.95 8.61 1.70
C ASP A 97 19.60 9.27 1.37
N GLY A 98 18.55 8.99 2.15
CA GLY A 98 17.23 9.60 2.01
C GLY A 98 16.43 9.19 0.76
N ARG A 99 16.97 8.27 -0.07
CA ARG A 99 16.26 7.77 -1.26
C ARG A 99 15.30 6.65 -0.90
N VAL A 100 14.20 6.57 -1.65
CA VAL A 100 13.33 5.40 -1.63
C VAL A 100 14.11 4.16 -2.09
N LYS A 101 14.00 3.09 -1.30
CA LYS A 101 14.72 1.82 -1.44
C LYS A 101 13.81 0.72 -1.97
N ALA A 102 12.53 0.78 -1.62
CA ALA A 102 11.59 -0.30 -1.88
C ALA A 102 10.16 0.21 -1.89
N TYR A 103 9.28 -0.62 -2.46
CA TYR A 103 7.84 -0.42 -2.45
C TYR A 103 7.14 -1.77 -2.31
N PRO A 104 7.20 -2.44 -1.13
CA PRO A 104 6.38 -3.63 -0.91
C PRO A 104 4.92 -3.26 -1.11
N GLU A 105 4.23 -4.03 -1.96
CA GLU A 105 3.01 -3.55 -2.59
C GLU A 105 2.03 -4.67 -2.94
N ILE A 106 0.75 -4.29 -3.02
CA ILE A 106 -0.30 -5.00 -3.74
C ILE A 106 -0.40 -4.40 -5.13
N ILE A 107 -0.52 -5.22 -6.17
CA ILE A 107 -0.65 -4.81 -7.58
C ILE A 107 -1.98 -5.33 -8.13
N TYR A 108 -2.87 -4.42 -8.50
CA TYR A 108 -4.10 -4.72 -9.23
C TYR A 108 -4.05 -4.07 -10.62
N GLY A 109 -4.18 -4.87 -11.68
CA GLY A 109 -4.11 -4.42 -13.07
C GLY A 109 -2.75 -4.71 -13.73
N PHE A 110 -2.35 -3.89 -14.69
CA PHE A 110 -1.19 -4.14 -15.54
C PHE A 110 -0.07 -3.14 -15.25
N LYS A 111 0.80 -3.50 -14.29
CA LYS A 111 2.00 -2.74 -13.98
C LYS A 111 2.91 -2.62 -15.23
N PRO A 112 3.47 -1.44 -15.56
CA PRO A 112 4.25 -1.24 -16.79
C PRO A 112 5.45 -2.18 -16.99
N TRP A 113 6.01 -2.73 -15.91
CA TRP A 113 7.12 -3.69 -15.95
C TRP A 113 6.68 -5.15 -15.91
N ALA A 114 5.38 -5.43 -15.73
CA ALA A 114 4.86 -6.79 -15.71
C ALA A 114 4.67 -7.35 -17.13
N SER A 115 4.48 -8.66 -17.23
CA SER A 115 4.22 -9.35 -18.50
C SER A 115 2.74 -9.42 -18.87
N ARG A 116 1.85 -9.31 -17.88
CA ARG A 116 0.39 -9.41 -17.99
C ARG A 116 -0.30 -8.60 -16.89
N SER A 117 -1.59 -8.32 -17.09
CA SER A 117 -2.47 -7.79 -16.04
C SER A 117 -2.78 -8.86 -15.00
N THR A 118 -3.00 -8.46 -13.73
CA THR A 118 -3.55 -9.33 -12.70
C THR A 118 -5.07 -9.48 -12.81
N ASN A 119 -5.75 -8.50 -13.43
CA ASN A 119 -7.21 -8.49 -13.56
C ASN A 119 -7.63 -7.82 -14.88
N ASP A 120 -8.66 -8.35 -15.54
CA ASP A 120 -9.09 -7.89 -16.87
C ASP A 120 -9.82 -6.53 -16.85
N ALA A 121 -10.19 -6.01 -15.68
CA ALA A 121 -10.80 -4.69 -15.54
C ALA A 121 -9.82 -3.54 -15.88
N LEU A 122 -8.51 -3.78 -15.75
CA LEU A 122 -7.45 -2.83 -16.09
C LEU A 122 -6.47 -3.45 -17.10
N PRO A 123 -5.94 -2.67 -18.06
CA PRO A 123 -6.06 -1.21 -18.19
C PRO A 123 -7.39 -0.71 -18.77
N ILE A 124 -7.89 0.40 -18.24
CA ILE A 124 -9.09 1.09 -18.72
C ILE A 124 -8.75 2.51 -19.20
N ARG A 125 -9.46 3.01 -20.21
CA ARG A 125 -9.31 4.42 -20.62
C ARG A 125 -9.81 5.34 -19.50
N VAL A 126 -9.11 6.44 -19.27
CA VAL A 126 -9.45 7.42 -18.22
C VAL A 126 -10.88 7.95 -18.38
N ASN A 127 -11.31 8.23 -19.61
CA ASN A 127 -12.69 8.68 -19.89
C ASN A 127 -13.78 7.62 -19.72
N ASN A 128 -13.40 6.35 -19.51
CA ASN A 128 -14.30 5.24 -19.28
C ASN A 128 -14.28 4.78 -17.81
N ILE A 129 -13.53 5.47 -16.93
CA ILE A 129 -13.56 5.20 -15.49
C ILE A 129 -14.97 5.55 -14.99
N GLY A 130 -15.71 4.53 -14.56
CA GLY A 130 -16.95 4.67 -13.80
C GLY A 130 -16.63 4.84 -12.32
N ASP A 131 -17.00 3.84 -11.53
CA ASP A 131 -16.69 3.80 -10.09
C ASP A 131 -15.57 2.78 -9.83
N ILE A 132 -14.41 3.28 -9.39
CA ILE A 132 -13.31 2.45 -8.90
C ILE A 132 -13.09 2.77 -7.43
N THR A 133 -13.31 1.79 -6.56
CA THR A 133 -13.12 1.92 -5.11
C THR A 133 -12.18 0.84 -4.60
N VAL A 134 -11.23 1.23 -3.75
CA VAL A 134 -10.39 0.29 -3.00
C VAL A 134 -10.76 0.35 -1.52
N ALA A 135 -11.32 -0.76 -1.02
CA ALA A 135 -11.64 -0.95 0.39
C ALA A 135 -10.46 -1.63 1.10
N TYR A 136 -10.04 -1.11 2.24
CA TYR A 136 -8.95 -1.69 3.04
C TYR A 136 -9.21 -1.56 4.53
N ASP A 137 -8.67 -2.52 5.28
CA ASP A 137 -8.59 -2.49 6.74
C ASP A 137 -7.22 -3.01 7.14
N ILE A 138 -6.35 -2.13 7.62
CA ILE A 138 -4.96 -2.45 7.94
C ILE A 138 -4.59 -2.07 9.36
N THR A 139 -3.65 -2.83 9.92
CA THR A 139 -2.87 -2.40 11.07
C THR A 139 -1.45 -2.15 10.60
N SER A 140 -0.90 -0.97 10.91
CA SER A 140 0.45 -0.59 10.51
C SER A 140 1.20 0.03 11.68
N THR A 141 2.44 -0.40 11.88
CA THR A 141 3.41 0.26 12.75
C THR A 141 4.67 0.49 11.94
N ALA A 142 5.19 1.71 11.94
CA ALA A 142 6.37 2.06 11.18
C ALA A 142 7.18 3.18 11.86
N THR A 143 8.49 3.13 11.69
CA THR A 143 9.43 4.13 12.20
C THR A 143 10.17 4.82 11.04
N HIS A 144 10.71 6.01 11.31
CA HIS A 144 11.51 6.79 10.35
C HIS A 144 10.78 7.16 9.06
N ASP A 145 11.47 7.06 7.94
CA ASP A 145 11.17 7.74 6.69
C ASP A 145 10.37 6.78 5.77
N TYR A 146 9.05 6.98 5.67
CA TYR A 146 8.15 6.17 4.84
C TYR A 146 6.89 6.94 4.41
N ASN A 147 6.16 6.40 3.43
CA ASN A 147 4.73 6.68 3.24
C ASN A 147 3.92 5.38 3.25
N LEU A 148 2.61 5.50 3.41
CA LEU A 148 1.60 4.49 3.07
C LEU A 148 0.78 5.09 1.93
N SER A 149 0.76 4.45 0.77
CA SER A 149 0.27 5.11 -0.44
C SER A 149 -0.32 4.15 -1.45
N PHE A 150 -1.24 4.68 -2.24
CA PHE A 150 -1.51 4.15 -3.56
C PHE A 150 -0.48 4.71 -4.55
N ASP A 151 -0.03 3.86 -5.47
CA ASP A 151 0.74 4.23 -6.67
C ASP A 151 -0.03 3.77 -7.91
N ILE A 152 -0.36 4.69 -8.82
CA ILE A 152 -1.25 4.45 -9.94
C ILE A 152 -0.56 4.85 -11.24
N TRP A 153 -0.32 3.86 -12.09
CA TRP A 153 0.36 4.07 -13.36
C TRP A 153 -0.62 4.47 -14.46
N VAL A 154 -0.33 5.59 -15.13
CA VAL A 154 -1.10 6.07 -16.29
C VAL A 154 -0.24 6.00 -17.54
N THR A 155 -0.75 5.36 -18.59
CA THR A 155 -0.01 5.10 -19.82
C THR A 155 -0.72 5.67 -21.05
N LYS A 156 0.06 5.89 -22.11
CA LYS A 156 -0.45 6.38 -23.39
C LYS A 156 -1.20 5.30 -24.18
N GLU A 157 -0.85 4.04 -23.99
CA GLU A 157 -1.38 2.91 -24.75
C GLU A 157 -1.96 1.86 -23.81
N GLN A 158 -2.98 1.11 -24.26
CA GLN A 158 -3.63 0.10 -23.43
C GLN A 158 -2.68 -1.00 -22.95
N ARG A 159 -1.66 -1.33 -23.74
CA ARG A 159 -0.58 -2.23 -23.29
C ARG A 159 0.50 -1.38 -22.62
N PRO A 160 0.62 -1.40 -21.29
CA PRO A 160 1.57 -0.56 -20.60
C PRO A 160 2.98 -1.10 -20.81
N THR A 161 3.92 -0.18 -20.96
CA THR A 161 5.36 -0.44 -21.02
C THR A 161 6.07 0.72 -20.33
N PRO A 162 7.31 0.55 -19.85
CA PRO A 162 8.03 1.66 -19.22
C PRO A 162 8.18 2.89 -20.14
N GLN A 163 8.21 2.67 -21.46
CA GLN A 163 8.39 3.72 -22.46
C GLN A 163 7.12 4.54 -22.72
N ASN A 164 5.94 4.03 -22.35
CA ASN A 164 4.67 4.70 -22.59
C ASN A 164 3.98 5.19 -21.30
N ILE A 165 4.68 5.16 -20.17
CA ILE A 165 4.24 5.82 -18.94
C ILE A 165 4.16 7.32 -19.20
N THR A 166 3.04 7.90 -18.77
CA THR A 166 2.76 9.34 -18.90
C THR A 166 2.69 10.00 -17.53
N HIS A 167 2.09 9.33 -16.55
CA HIS A 167 1.96 9.83 -15.20
C HIS A 167 2.14 8.70 -14.19
N GLU A 168 2.64 9.11 -13.03
CA GLU A 168 2.57 8.40 -11.75
C GLU A 168 1.63 9.22 -10.86
N VAL A 169 0.50 8.63 -10.48
CA VAL A 169 -0.50 9.29 -9.64
C VAL A 169 -0.51 8.59 -8.30
N MET A 170 -0.05 9.28 -7.26
CA MET A 170 -0.02 8.73 -5.90
C MET A 170 -1.10 9.33 -5.01
N ILE A 171 -1.63 8.51 -4.09
CA ILE A 171 -2.55 8.96 -3.04
C ILE A 171 -1.96 8.49 -1.72
N TRP A 172 -1.37 9.38 -0.94
CA TRP A 172 -0.69 9.06 0.31
C TRP A 172 -1.70 9.12 1.46
N LEU A 173 -1.84 8.00 2.16
CA LEU A 173 -2.75 7.81 3.28
C LEU A 173 -2.08 8.05 4.64
N ASP A 174 -0.77 7.89 4.71
CA ASP A 174 0.06 8.24 5.87
C ASP A 174 1.48 8.56 5.38
N GLN A 175 2.22 9.37 6.12
CA GLN A 175 3.62 9.64 5.84
C GLN A 175 4.39 10.00 7.11
N LYS A 176 5.69 9.74 7.09
CA LYS A 176 6.61 10.20 8.11
C LYS A 176 7.96 10.53 7.51
N ASP A 177 8.46 11.73 7.80
CA ASP A 177 9.77 12.25 7.37
C ASP A 177 10.08 12.13 5.87
N LEU A 178 9.03 11.95 5.04
CA LEU A 178 9.10 11.85 3.59
C LEU A 178 8.17 12.90 2.98
N LEU A 179 8.59 13.51 1.86
CA LEU A 179 7.80 14.47 1.10
C LEU A 179 7.65 13.98 -0.34
N PRO A 180 6.51 14.24 -1.00
CA PRO A 180 6.31 13.91 -2.40
C PRO A 180 7.29 14.66 -3.30
N VAL A 181 7.53 14.12 -4.49
CA VAL A 181 8.26 14.82 -5.55
C VAL A 181 7.44 16.03 -6.02
N GLY A 182 8.13 17.13 -6.33
CA GLY A 182 7.53 18.32 -6.90
C GLY A 182 7.19 19.40 -5.88
N GLU A 183 6.23 20.25 -6.23
CA GLU A 183 5.81 21.39 -5.43
C GLU A 183 4.36 21.26 -5.00
N LEU A 184 4.03 21.80 -3.83
CA LEU A 184 2.65 21.94 -3.37
C LEU A 184 1.92 22.92 -4.30
N VAL A 185 0.84 22.46 -4.93
CA VAL A 185 0.01 23.27 -5.83
C VAL A 185 -1.15 23.92 -5.08
N GLU A 186 -1.97 23.10 -4.41
CA GLU A 186 -3.13 23.54 -3.64
C GLU A 186 -3.57 22.46 -2.63
N THR A 187 -4.37 22.84 -1.63
CA THR A 187 -5.17 21.86 -0.86
C THR A 187 -6.50 21.66 -1.60
N VAL A 188 -6.92 20.41 -1.79
CA VAL A 188 -8.19 20.03 -2.40
C VAL A 188 -9.06 19.22 -1.43
N THR A 189 -10.38 19.28 -1.62
CA THR A 189 -11.33 18.40 -0.92
C THR A 189 -11.94 17.42 -1.92
N LEU A 190 -11.69 16.13 -1.74
CA LEU A 190 -12.20 15.05 -2.59
C LEU A 190 -12.91 14.02 -1.70
N GLY A 191 -14.19 13.74 -1.98
CA GLY A 191 -14.96 12.76 -1.20
C GLY A 191 -15.23 13.16 0.25
N GLY A 192 -15.06 14.44 0.61
CA GLY A 192 -15.19 14.94 1.99
C GLY A 192 -13.87 15.00 2.77
N GLU A 193 -12.78 14.50 2.19
CA GLU A 193 -11.46 14.46 2.81
C GLU A 193 -10.53 15.51 2.19
N GLU A 194 -9.61 16.06 2.99
CA GLU A 194 -8.64 17.06 2.53
C GLU A 194 -7.30 16.42 2.14
N TYR A 195 -6.79 16.84 0.98
CA TYR A 195 -5.50 16.43 0.44
C TYR A 195 -4.68 17.63 0.04
N ASP A 196 -3.39 17.62 0.35
CA ASP A 196 -2.42 18.53 -0.26
C ASP A 196 -1.97 17.92 -1.61
N PHE A 197 -2.24 18.63 -2.70
CA PHE A 197 -1.95 18.18 -4.05
C PHE A 197 -0.60 18.73 -4.51
N TYR A 198 0.30 17.81 -4.87
CA TYR A 198 1.65 18.08 -5.38
C TYR A 198 1.75 17.70 -6.84
N ALA A 199 2.54 18.48 -7.60
CA ALA A 199 2.87 18.16 -8.99
C ALA A 199 4.35 18.41 -9.25
N GLY A 200 4.97 17.51 -10.03
CA GLY A 200 6.38 17.59 -10.39
C GLY A 200 6.72 16.66 -11.54
N ASN A 201 8.01 16.48 -11.78
CA ASN A 201 8.52 15.47 -12.72
C ASN A 201 9.50 14.58 -11.98
N VAL A 202 9.40 13.26 -12.19
CA VAL A 202 10.41 12.34 -11.64
C VAL A 202 11.75 12.54 -12.34
N SER A 203 12.84 12.41 -11.59
CA SER A 203 14.19 12.49 -12.17
C SER A 203 14.66 11.17 -12.80
N GLN A 204 14.02 10.05 -12.45
CA GLN A 204 14.39 8.70 -12.88
C GLN A 204 13.55 8.19 -14.07
N GLY A 205 12.63 9.01 -14.58
CA GLY A 205 11.69 8.68 -15.64
C GLY A 205 11.33 9.90 -16.49
N THR A 206 10.41 9.71 -17.43
CA THR A 206 9.92 10.78 -18.32
C THR A 206 8.48 11.17 -18.04
N TRP A 207 7.89 10.66 -16.95
CA TRP A 207 6.50 10.89 -16.59
C TRP A 207 6.34 12.04 -15.59
N GLN A 208 5.14 12.60 -15.58
CA GLN A 208 4.76 13.60 -14.60
C GLN A 208 4.36 12.90 -13.29
N TYR A 209 4.81 13.44 -12.16
CA TYR A 209 4.47 12.96 -10.82
C TYR A 209 3.35 13.82 -10.25
N LEU A 210 2.29 13.18 -9.77
CA LEU A 210 1.10 13.82 -9.23
C LEU A 210 0.74 13.13 -7.92
N ALA A 211 0.76 13.83 -6.78
CA ALA A 211 0.49 13.20 -5.49
C ALA A 211 -0.57 13.95 -4.69
N PHE A 212 -1.49 13.20 -4.09
CA PHE A 212 -2.48 13.70 -3.14
C PHE A 212 -2.11 13.19 -1.75
N VAL A 213 -1.63 14.08 -0.88
CA VAL A 213 -1.23 13.73 0.49
C VAL A 213 -2.39 14.02 1.43
N LYS A 214 -2.99 12.97 2.01
CA LYS A 214 -4.11 13.11 2.94
C LYS A 214 -3.64 13.83 4.20
N LYS A 215 -4.41 14.82 4.68
CA LYS A 215 -4.05 15.59 5.87
C LYS A 215 -4.19 14.81 7.18
N THR A 216 -5.08 13.81 7.20
CA THR A 216 -5.33 12.95 8.35
C THR A 216 -4.99 11.51 7.99
N PRO A 217 -4.06 10.86 8.70
CA PRO A 217 -3.71 9.47 8.42
C PRO A 217 -4.90 8.52 8.46
N GLU A 218 -4.96 7.57 7.53
CA GLU A 218 -6.05 6.60 7.42
C GLU A 218 -5.56 5.17 7.18
N TYR A 219 -6.03 4.25 8.02
CA TYR A 219 -5.66 2.83 7.98
C TYR A 219 -6.86 1.91 7.71
N LYS A 220 -8.04 2.48 7.55
CA LYS A 220 -9.26 1.76 7.20
C LYS A 220 -10.19 2.69 6.46
N GLY A 221 -10.64 2.31 5.28
CA GLY A 221 -11.53 3.14 4.49
C GLY A 221 -11.78 2.62 3.09
N ASP A 222 -12.53 3.42 2.33
CA ASP A 222 -12.91 3.18 0.95
C ASP A 222 -12.38 4.34 0.09
N THR A 223 -11.22 4.14 -0.55
CA THR A 223 -10.64 5.17 -1.42
C THR A 223 -11.27 5.10 -2.80
N LYS A 224 -11.98 6.17 -3.19
CA LYS A 224 -12.64 6.31 -4.50
C LYS A 224 -11.70 6.90 -5.53
N ILE A 225 -11.06 6.05 -6.32
CA ILE A 225 -10.02 6.42 -7.29
C ILE A 225 -10.55 7.36 -8.39
N ASN A 226 -11.81 7.18 -8.79
CA ASN A 226 -12.45 8.02 -9.81
C ASN A 226 -12.46 9.51 -9.45
N LEU A 227 -12.63 9.87 -8.17
CA LEU A 227 -12.63 11.28 -7.73
C LEU A 227 -11.31 12.01 -8.02
N PHE A 228 -10.19 11.29 -7.93
CA PHE A 228 -8.86 11.84 -8.22
C PHE A 228 -8.68 12.03 -9.73
N PHE A 229 -9.07 11.05 -10.54
CA PHE A 229 -8.99 11.16 -12.00
C PHE A 229 -9.92 12.22 -12.57
N ASP A 230 -11.13 12.40 -12.01
CA ASP A 230 -12.03 13.50 -12.37
C ASP A 230 -11.37 14.87 -12.13
N TYR A 231 -10.71 15.04 -10.98
CA TYR A 231 -9.95 16.25 -10.68
C TYR A 231 -8.80 16.44 -11.67
N LEU A 232 -8.00 15.42 -11.93
CA LEU A 232 -6.84 15.48 -12.81
C LEU A 232 -7.22 15.81 -14.26
N VAL A 233 -8.31 15.22 -14.77
CA VAL A 233 -8.85 15.53 -16.10
C VAL A 233 -9.38 16.96 -16.15
N LYS A 234 -10.17 17.37 -15.15
CA LYS A 234 -10.72 18.74 -15.07
C LYS A 234 -9.62 19.80 -15.02
N LYS A 235 -8.50 19.51 -14.37
CA LYS A 235 -7.32 20.38 -14.27
C LYS A 235 -6.32 20.17 -15.41
N ASN A 236 -6.64 19.31 -16.38
CA ASN A 236 -5.88 19.04 -17.59
C ASN A 236 -4.48 18.41 -17.37
N TYR A 237 -4.26 17.82 -16.19
CA TYR A 237 -3.06 17.04 -15.89
C TYR A 237 -3.07 15.74 -16.69
N VAL A 238 -4.09 14.90 -16.47
CA VAL A 238 -4.26 13.62 -17.19
C VAL A 238 -5.21 13.80 -18.37
N LYS A 239 -4.91 13.15 -19.50
CA LYS A 239 -5.75 13.24 -20.70
C LYS A 239 -6.81 12.12 -20.72
N PRO A 240 -8.07 12.42 -21.12
CA PRO A 240 -9.15 11.42 -21.14
C PRO A 240 -8.84 10.18 -21.99
N GLU A 241 -8.04 10.32 -23.04
CA GLU A 241 -7.66 9.24 -23.95
C GLU A 241 -6.54 8.31 -23.44
N GLN A 242 -5.88 8.66 -22.33
CA GLN A 242 -4.87 7.83 -21.67
C GLN A 242 -5.52 6.65 -20.94
N TYR A 243 -4.70 5.75 -20.42
CA TYR A 243 -5.14 4.53 -19.75
C TYR A 243 -4.64 4.48 -18.30
N LEU A 244 -5.55 4.24 -17.36
CA LEU A 244 -5.20 3.81 -16.01
C LEU A 244 -4.80 2.33 -16.11
N ALA A 245 -3.52 2.05 -15.87
CA ALA A 245 -2.91 0.76 -16.13
C ALA A 245 -2.93 -0.19 -14.93
N SER A 246 -2.50 0.29 -13.76
CA SER A 246 -2.56 -0.44 -12.50
C SER A 246 -2.86 0.48 -11.33
N ILE A 247 -3.43 -0.10 -10.28
CA ILE A 247 -3.63 0.50 -8.96
C ILE A 247 -2.80 -0.35 -8.01
N GLU A 248 -1.81 0.28 -7.39
CA GLU A 248 -0.88 -0.38 -6.48
C GLU A 248 -1.09 0.22 -5.09
N PHE A 249 -0.94 -0.58 -4.03
CA PHE A 249 -1.06 -0.14 -2.64
C PHE A 249 0.16 -0.65 -1.88
N GLY A 250 0.96 0.25 -1.32
CA GLY A 250 2.19 -0.12 -0.65
C GLY A 250 2.77 0.95 0.26
N ASN A 251 4.06 0.84 0.52
CA ASN A 251 4.83 1.82 1.27
C ASN A 251 6.09 2.18 0.49
N GLU A 252 6.33 3.45 0.17
CA GLU A 252 7.68 3.87 -0.22
C GLU A 252 8.55 3.86 1.02
N VAL A 253 9.58 3.00 1.01
CA VAL A 253 10.45 2.80 2.16
C VAL A 253 11.79 3.47 1.94
N VAL A 254 12.15 4.40 2.82
CA VAL A 254 13.48 5.03 2.84
C VAL A 254 14.34 4.44 3.97
N ALA A 255 13.77 4.33 5.17
CA ALA A 255 14.47 3.84 6.37
C ALA A 255 13.50 3.34 7.44
N GLY A 256 14.04 2.81 8.53
CA GLY A 256 13.31 2.39 9.72
C GLY A 256 12.85 0.95 9.68
N SER A 257 12.02 0.58 10.66
CA SER A 257 11.38 -0.73 10.73
C SER A 257 9.86 -0.59 10.67
N ALA A 258 9.19 -1.58 10.08
CA ALA A 258 7.75 -1.59 10.09
C ALA A 258 7.13 -2.98 9.98
N ARG A 259 5.83 -3.00 10.26
CA ARG A 259 4.93 -4.11 10.10
C ARG A 259 3.57 -3.59 9.63
N THR A 260 3.13 -4.04 8.47
CA THR A 260 1.79 -3.75 7.93
C THR A 260 1.04 -5.06 7.73
N THR A 261 -0.18 -5.15 8.24
CA THR A 261 -1.06 -6.31 8.14
C THR A 261 -2.40 -5.90 7.56
N PHE A 262 -2.84 -6.56 6.50
CA PHE A 262 -4.16 -6.41 5.92
C PHE A 262 -5.11 -7.42 6.55
N GLN A 263 -6.23 -6.92 7.07
CA GLN A 263 -7.38 -7.72 7.49
C GLN A 263 -8.45 -7.79 6.40
N ASN A 264 -8.47 -6.79 5.52
CA ASN A 264 -9.31 -6.73 4.34
C ASN A 264 -8.61 -5.90 3.26
N TYR A 265 -8.80 -6.31 2.01
CA TYR A 265 -8.40 -5.57 0.81
C TYR A 265 -9.31 -5.99 -0.35
N GLN A 266 -9.93 -5.04 -1.03
CA GLN A 266 -10.78 -5.32 -2.18
C GLN A 266 -10.77 -4.15 -3.15
N VAL A 267 -10.60 -4.45 -4.43
CA VAL A 267 -10.80 -3.48 -5.52
C VAL A 267 -12.13 -3.78 -6.20
N SER A 268 -12.99 -2.77 -6.31
CA SER A 268 -14.24 -2.84 -7.06
C SER A 268 -14.18 -1.89 -8.25
N VAL A 269 -14.43 -2.40 -9.45
CA VAL A 269 -14.50 -1.64 -10.71
C VAL A 269 -15.90 -1.84 -11.30
N ASN A 270 -16.69 -0.77 -11.40
CA ASN A 270 -18.07 -0.78 -11.93
C ASN A 270 -18.26 0.18 -13.10
#